data_AF-A0A497GGU3-F1
#
_entry.id   AF-A0A497GGU3-F1
#
_cell.length_a   1.000
_cell.length_b   1.000
_cell.length_c   1.000
_cell.angle_alpha   90.00
_cell.angle_beta   90.00
_cell.angle_gamma   90.00
#
_symmetry.space_group_name_H-M   'P 1'
#
loop_
_entity.id
_entity.type
_entity.pdbx_description
1 polymer ?
#
loop_
_entity_poly.entity_id
_entity_poly.type
_entity_poly.pdbx_seq_one_letter_code
_entity_poly.pdbx_strand_id
1 'polypeptide(L)'
;MVFCWNYKYYHIEFAGIYVKNREEKYCYIKIHKRGKEKIVAICDEILLGKVLEDKNMRVEVKREFYGGQRVKLSEIYKCISDATVINLLGNDVVTELAKDNRLILDAAIRIAGVLHVQLIR
;
A
#
# COMPACT_ATOMS: atom_id res chain seq x y z
N MET A 1 -38.55 -0.10 -13.39
CA MET A 1 -38.44 1.36 -13.60
C MET A 1 -38.26 2.01 -12.23
N VAL A 2 -37.07 2.56 -12.00
CA VAL A 2 -36.66 3.62 -11.04
C VAL A 2 -37.06 3.51 -9.53
N PHE A 3 -36.02 3.30 -8.71
CA PHE A 3 -35.66 3.86 -7.38
C PHE A 3 -36.73 4.14 -6.30
N CYS A 4 -36.50 3.71 -5.04
CA CYS A 4 -35.73 4.49 -4.07
C CYS A 4 -35.51 3.77 -2.72
N TRP A 5 -34.48 4.24 -2.03
CA TRP A 5 -33.86 3.84 -0.76
C TRP A 5 -34.79 3.65 0.46
N ASN A 6 -34.35 2.79 1.39
CA ASN A 6 -34.48 3.04 2.83
C ASN A 6 -33.39 2.32 3.64
N TYR A 7 -32.33 3.05 3.98
CA TYR A 7 -31.40 2.65 5.04
C TYR A 7 -32.11 2.80 6.39
N LYS A 8 -32.67 1.71 6.91
CA LYS A 8 -33.00 1.63 8.33
C LYS A 8 -31.74 1.27 9.10
N TYR A 9 -31.35 2.19 9.97
CA TYR A 9 -30.41 1.99 11.06
C TYR A 9 -30.80 0.72 11.83
N TYR A 10 -30.02 -0.35 11.68
CA TYR A 10 -30.08 -1.49 12.57
C TYR A 10 -29.04 -1.27 13.67
N HIS A 11 -29.51 -0.78 14.83
CA HIS A 11 -28.84 -1.05 16.09
C HIS A 11 -28.90 -2.56 16.32
N ILE A 12 -27.79 -3.25 16.10
CA ILE A 12 -27.62 -4.61 16.56
C ILE A 12 -26.48 -4.58 17.57
N GLU A 13 -26.85 -4.66 18.85
CA GLU A 13 -25.91 -4.97 19.93
C GLU A 13 -25.43 -6.42 19.73
N PHE A 14 -24.28 -6.59 19.07
CA PHE A 14 -23.54 -7.84 19.13
C PHE A 14 -22.52 -7.74 20.26
N ALA A 15 -22.65 -8.67 21.21
CA ALA A 15 -21.78 -8.85 22.35
C ALA A 15 -20.29 -8.80 21.97
N GLY A 16 -19.56 -7.85 22.57
CA GLY A 16 -18.16 -7.99 22.93
C GLY A 16 -17.17 -8.41 21.84
N ILE A 17 -17.22 -7.82 20.64
CA ILE A 17 -16.04 -7.83 19.76
C ILE A 17 -15.17 -6.68 20.23
N TYR A 18 -14.10 -6.97 20.98
CA TYR A 18 -13.00 -6.03 21.16
C TYR A 18 -12.56 -5.57 19.76
N VAL A 19 -12.94 -4.35 19.37
CA VAL A 19 -12.30 -3.67 18.25
C VAL A 19 -10.88 -3.44 18.73
N LYS A 20 -9.96 -4.38 18.41
CA LYS A 20 -8.53 -4.16 18.60
C LYS A 20 -8.25 -2.78 18.02
N ASN A 21 -7.80 -1.85 18.86
CA ASN A 21 -7.17 -0.62 18.41
C ASN A 21 -6.09 -1.06 17.40
N ARG A 22 -6.39 -0.99 16.10
CA ARG A 22 -5.36 -1.23 15.10
C ARG A 22 -4.41 -0.07 15.26
N GLU A 23 -3.18 -0.35 15.66
CA GLU A 23 -2.13 0.67 15.62
C GLU A 23 -2.17 1.34 14.25
N GLU A 24 -2.30 2.65 14.24
CA GLU A 24 -2.35 3.41 13.01
C GLU A 24 -0.97 3.37 12.35
N LYS A 25 -0.88 2.62 11.26
CA LYS A 25 0.36 2.46 10.49
C LYS A 25 0.48 3.53 9.41
N TYR A 26 1.71 3.87 9.08
CA TYR A 26 2.03 4.85 8.05
C TYR A 26 3.00 4.29 7.01
N CYS A 27 2.97 4.89 5.83
CA CYS A 27 3.88 4.62 4.74
C CYS A 27 4.31 5.92 4.07
N TYR A 28 5.36 5.86 3.24
CA TYR A 28 5.73 6.96 2.36
C TYR A 28 5.24 6.68 0.96
N ILE A 29 4.71 7.72 0.30
CA ILE A 29 4.30 7.71 -1.09
C ILE A 29 5.01 8.84 -1.84
N LYS A 30 5.63 8.51 -2.98
CA LYS A 30 6.21 9.50 -3.89
C LYS A 30 5.72 9.28 -5.31
N ILE A 31 5.30 10.38 -5.94
CA ILE A 31 4.84 10.39 -7.32
C ILE A 31 5.99 10.92 -8.18
N HIS A 32 6.39 10.14 -9.17
CA HIS A 32 7.31 10.56 -10.23
C HIS A 32 6.54 10.67 -11.54
N LYS A 33 6.69 11.81 -12.22
CA LYS A 33 6.09 12.04 -13.53
C LYS A 33 7.19 12.13 -14.59
N ARG A 34 7.07 11.34 -15.65
CA ARG A 34 7.99 11.37 -16.80
C ARG A 34 7.19 11.26 -18.09
N GLY A 35 6.96 12.40 -18.74
CA GLY A 35 6.08 12.46 -19.90
C GLY A 35 4.66 12.02 -19.53
N LYS A 36 4.17 10.94 -20.15
CA LYS A 36 2.85 10.35 -19.87
C LYS A 36 2.88 9.36 -18.70
N GLU A 37 4.04 8.92 -18.25
CA GLU A 37 4.17 7.96 -17.17
C GLU A 37 4.01 8.62 -15.80
N LYS A 38 3.17 8.00 -14.96
CA LYS A 38 2.99 8.34 -13.54
C LYS A 38 3.37 7.14 -12.69
N ILE A 39 4.58 7.17 -12.14
CA ILE A 39 5.09 6.14 -11.24
C ILE A 39 4.76 6.54 -9.80
N VAL A 40 4.11 5.65 -9.07
CA VAL A 40 3.82 5.82 -7.63
C VAL A 40 4.67 4.83 -6.85
N ALA A 41 5.68 5.34 -6.15
CA ALA A 41 6.53 4.56 -5.26
C ALA A 41 5.98 4.61 -3.83
N ILE A 42 5.77 3.46 -3.22
CA ILE A 42 5.19 3.31 -1.88
C ILE A 42 6.10 2.39 -1.06
N CYS A 43 6.50 2.81 0.14
CA CYS A 43 7.21 1.93 1.06
C CYS A 43 6.70 2.01 2.50
N ASP A 44 6.82 0.90 3.23
CA ASP A 44 6.63 0.89 4.68
C ASP A 44 7.52 1.97 5.31
N GLU A 45 6.98 2.71 6.29
CA GLU A 45 7.68 3.84 6.91
C GLU A 45 9.07 3.43 7.42
N ILE A 46 9.16 2.25 8.04
CA ILE A 46 10.39 1.74 8.66
C ILE A 46 11.49 1.43 7.65
N LEU A 47 11.20 1.35 6.35
CA LEU A 47 12.16 0.98 5.31
C LEU A 47 12.89 2.17 4.72
N LEU A 48 12.36 3.39 4.88
CA LEU A 48 12.92 4.56 4.21
C LEU A 48 14.38 4.83 4.61
N GLY A 49 15.27 4.88 3.63
CA GLY A 49 16.71 5.09 3.81
C GLY A 49 17.50 3.83 4.23
N LYS A 50 16.86 2.66 4.29
CA LYS A 50 17.55 1.39 4.57
C LYS A 50 18.05 0.74 3.29
N VAL A 51 18.95 -0.22 3.46
CA VAL A 51 19.37 -1.16 2.42
C VAL A 51 18.79 -2.53 2.78
N LEU A 52 18.10 -3.15 1.82
CA LEU A 52 17.65 -4.52 1.87
C LEU A 52 18.63 -5.35 1.07
N GLU A 53 19.25 -6.34 1.69
CA GLU A 53 20.31 -7.11 1.06
C GLU A 53 20.17 -8.59 1.40
N ASP A 54 20.15 -9.42 0.36
CA ASP A 54 20.33 -10.86 0.44
C ASP A 54 21.44 -11.28 -0.54
N LYS A 55 21.70 -12.59 -0.65
CA LYS A 55 22.81 -13.12 -1.47
C LYS A 55 22.72 -12.74 -2.95
N ASN A 56 21.52 -12.51 -3.47
CA ASN A 56 21.27 -12.35 -4.90
C ASN A 56 20.84 -10.93 -5.27
N MET A 57 20.40 -10.14 -4.30
CA MET A 57 19.78 -8.84 -4.56
C MET A 57 20.07 -7.84 -3.44
N ARG A 58 20.36 -6.61 -3.87
CA ARG A 58 20.57 -5.45 -3.00
C ARG A 58 19.71 -4.30 -3.47
N VAL A 59 18.81 -3.81 -2.62
CA VAL A 59 17.91 -2.69 -2.89
C VAL A 59 18.12 -1.61 -1.85
N GLU A 60 18.49 -0.42 -2.29
CA GLU A 60 18.54 0.77 -1.43
C GLU A 60 17.20 1.51 -1.51
N VAL A 61 16.53 1.68 -0.37
CA VAL A 61 15.25 2.39 -0.25
C VAL A 61 15.52 3.90 -0.21
N LYS A 62 15.99 4.43 -1.34
CA LYS A 62 16.48 5.81 -1.42
C LYS A 62 15.39 6.83 -1.10
N ARG A 63 15.71 7.81 -0.25
CA ARG A 63 14.80 8.92 0.10
C ARG A 63 14.39 9.74 -1.14
N GLU A 64 15.29 9.89 -2.10
CA GLU A 64 14.99 10.53 -3.38
C GLU A 64 13.92 9.80 -4.22
N PHE A 65 13.77 8.48 -4.07
CA PHE A 65 12.81 7.69 -4.84
C PHE A 65 11.53 7.39 -4.05
N TYR A 66 11.62 7.01 -2.77
CA TYR A 66 10.47 6.64 -1.93
C TYR A 66 10.02 7.75 -0.96
N GLY A 67 10.92 8.66 -0.57
CA GLY A 67 10.67 9.68 0.46
C GLY A 67 9.86 10.86 -0.08
N GLY A 68 8.55 10.67 -0.20
CA GLY A 68 7.58 11.72 -0.53
C GLY A 68 6.71 12.05 0.67
N GLN A 69 5.38 11.98 0.49
CA GLN A 69 4.40 12.25 1.53
C GLN A 69 4.27 11.05 2.48
N ARG A 70 4.28 11.31 3.78
CA ARG A 70 3.89 10.34 4.80
C ARG A 70 2.37 10.29 4.89
N VAL A 71 1.77 9.12 4.70
CA VAL A 71 0.31 8.94 4.72
C VAL A 71 -0.08 7.76 5.60
N LYS A 72 -1.34 7.74 6.05
CA LYS A 72 -1.90 6.59 6.73
C LYS A 72 -2.01 5.42 5.76
N LEU A 73 -1.71 4.22 6.23
CA LEU A 73 -1.80 3.00 5.43
C LEU A 73 -3.24 2.74 4.93
N SER A 74 -4.25 3.18 5.68
CA SER A 74 -5.66 3.10 5.28
C SER A 74 -6.03 4.01 4.10
N GLU A 75 -5.16 4.95 3.70
CA GLU A 75 -5.46 5.95 2.67
C GLU A 75 -4.75 5.71 1.34
N ILE A 76 -3.93 4.66 1.22
CA ILE A 76 -3.04 4.46 0.06
C ILE A 76 -3.80 4.33 -1.26
N TYR A 77 -5.01 3.78 -1.24
CA TYR A 77 -5.85 3.61 -2.44
C TYR A 77 -6.23 4.94 -3.09
N LYS A 78 -6.32 6.02 -2.30
CA LYS A 78 -6.59 7.37 -2.82
C LYS A 78 -5.44 7.90 -3.68
N CYS A 79 -4.23 7.31 -3.55
CA CYS A 79 -3.01 7.80 -4.17
C CYS A 79 -2.60 7.06 -5.45
N ILE A 80 -3.24 5.93 -5.78
CA ILE A 80 -2.81 5.01 -6.86
C ILE A 80 -3.77 4.94 -8.05
N SER A 81 -4.87 5.69 -8.06
CA SER A 81 -5.94 5.55 -9.06
C SER A 81 -5.49 5.88 -10.49
N ASP A 82 -4.64 6.88 -10.66
CA ASP A 82 -4.13 7.38 -11.96
C ASP A 82 -2.66 7.01 -12.22
N ALA A 83 -2.11 6.06 -11.46
CA ALA A 83 -0.76 5.54 -11.66
C ALA A 83 -0.69 4.64 -12.90
N THR A 84 0.35 4.81 -13.73
CA THR A 84 0.71 3.86 -14.80
C THR A 84 1.59 2.74 -14.26
N VAL A 85 2.45 3.06 -13.27
CA VAL A 85 3.30 2.10 -12.57
C VAL A 85 3.18 2.31 -11.06
N ILE A 86 3.04 1.22 -10.30
CA ILE A 86 3.01 1.24 -8.84
C ILE A 86 4.12 0.33 -8.32
N ASN A 87 5.04 0.90 -7.55
CA ASN A 87 6.13 0.17 -6.91
C ASN A 87 5.85 0.09 -5.41
N LEU A 88 5.48 -1.09 -4.92
CA LEU A 88 5.27 -1.38 -3.51
C LEU A 88 6.51 -2.03 -2.93
N LEU A 89 6.99 -1.53 -1.78
CA LEU A 89 8.09 -2.14 -1.04
C LEU A 89 7.79 -2.14 0.46
N GLY A 90 7.42 -3.28 1.00
CA GLY A 90 7.02 -3.39 2.40
C GLY A 90 5.94 -4.43 2.63
N ASN A 91 5.99 -5.09 3.79
CA ASN A 91 5.02 -6.10 4.14
C ASN A 91 3.66 -5.49 4.43
N ASP A 92 3.63 -4.31 5.08
CA ASP A 92 2.38 -3.65 5.43
C ASP A 92 1.69 -3.07 4.19
N VAL A 93 2.44 -2.36 3.33
CA VAL A 93 1.88 -1.78 2.10
C VAL A 93 1.40 -2.84 1.11
N VAL A 94 2.15 -3.93 0.92
CA VAL A 94 1.72 -5.02 0.02
C VAL A 94 0.48 -5.73 0.58
N THR A 95 0.46 -6.02 1.88
CA THR A 95 -0.69 -6.70 2.51
C THR A 95 -1.94 -5.82 2.50
N GLU A 96 -1.79 -4.50 2.68
CA GLU A 96 -2.91 -3.57 2.63
C GLU A 96 -3.55 -3.53 1.23
N LEU A 97 -2.75 -3.41 0.16
CA LEU A 97 -3.26 -3.45 -1.21
C LEU A 97 -3.84 -4.81 -1.59
N ALA A 98 -3.28 -5.90 -1.05
CA ALA A 98 -3.74 -7.25 -1.36
C ALA A 98 -5.12 -7.59 -0.77
N LYS A 99 -5.68 -6.76 0.12
CA LYS A 99 -7.04 -6.94 0.65
C LYS A 99 -8.11 -6.85 -0.43
N ASP A 100 -7.91 -5.98 -1.41
CA ASP A 100 -8.87 -5.76 -2.50
C ASP A 100 -8.55 -6.65 -3.72
N ASN A 101 -7.28 -7.04 -3.89
CA ASN A 101 -6.86 -7.94 -4.95
C ASN A 101 -5.74 -8.88 -4.50
N ARG A 102 -6.09 -10.14 -4.29
CA ARG A 102 -5.15 -11.19 -3.84
C ARG A 102 -3.98 -11.43 -4.82
N LEU A 103 -4.16 -11.15 -6.11
CA LEU A 103 -3.10 -11.30 -7.11
C LEU A 103 -1.87 -10.42 -6.80
N ILE A 104 -2.05 -9.32 -6.07
CA ILE A 104 -0.93 -8.47 -5.61
C ILE A 104 0.00 -9.26 -4.69
N LEU A 105 -0.55 -10.09 -3.80
CA LEU A 105 0.25 -10.92 -2.90
C LEU A 105 0.89 -12.08 -3.66
N ASP A 106 0.17 -12.69 -4.60
CA ASP A 106 0.67 -13.82 -5.39
C ASP A 106 1.79 -13.39 -6.36
N ALA A 107 1.78 -12.14 -6.84
CA ALA A 107 2.82 -11.56 -7.68
C ALA A 107 4.03 -11.03 -6.88
N ALA A 108 3.97 -11.03 -5.54
CA ALA A 108 5.02 -10.45 -4.71
C ALA A 108 6.27 -11.33 -4.66
N ILE A 109 7.43 -10.69 -4.82
CA ILE A 109 8.72 -11.29 -4.52
C ILE A 109 9.18 -10.89 -3.12
N ARG A 110 10.18 -11.59 -2.57
CA ARG A 110 10.81 -11.24 -1.29
C ARG A 110 12.25 -10.78 -1.51
N ILE A 111 12.61 -9.68 -0.86
CA ILE A 111 13.94 -9.09 -0.85
C ILE A 111 14.35 -8.97 0.62
N ALA A 112 15.34 -9.76 1.06
CA ALA A 112 15.72 -9.82 2.48
C ALA A 112 14.51 -9.96 3.45
N GLY A 113 13.50 -10.76 3.07
CA GLY A 113 12.28 -10.98 3.86
C GLY A 113 11.17 -9.94 3.69
N VAL A 114 11.42 -8.84 2.95
CA VAL A 114 10.45 -7.77 2.66
C VAL A 114 9.75 -8.03 1.33
N LEU A 115 8.42 -7.88 1.30
CA LEU A 115 7.65 -8.00 0.07
C LEU A 115 7.89 -6.83 -0.88
N HIS A 116 8.02 -7.15 -2.17
CA HIS A 116 8.07 -6.18 -3.26
C HIS A 116 7.13 -6.59 -4.39
N VAL A 117 6.40 -5.61 -4.93
CA VAL A 117 5.51 -5.79 -6.09
C VAL A 117 5.65 -4.57 -6.99
N GLN A 118 5.72 -4.81 -8.30
CA GLN A 118 5.56 -3.77 -9.31
C GLN A 118 4.34 -4.08 -10.17
N LEU A 119 3.40 -3.15 -10.22
CA LEU A 119 2.20 -3.22 -11.07
C LEU A 119 2.35 -2.23 -12.21
N ILE A 120 2.01 -2.66 -13.43
CA ILE A 120 2.04 -1.85 -14.65
C ILE A 120 0.64 -1.87 -15.27
N ARG A 121 0.15 -0.72 -15.72
CA ARG A 121 -1.17 -0.55 -16.36
C ARG A 121 -1.04 -0.06 -17.80
#